data_AF-A0AAD5GHH7-F1
#
_entry.id   AF-A0AAD5GHH7-F1
#
_cell.length_a   1.000
_cell.length_b   1.000
_cell.length_c   1.000
_cell.angle_alpha   90.00
_cell.angle_beta   90.00
_cell.angle_gamma   90.00
#
_symmetry.space_group_name_H-M   'P 1'
#
loop_
_entity.id
_entity.type
_entity.pdbx_description
1 polymer ?
#
loop_
_entity_poly.entity_id
_entity_poly.type
_entity_poly.pdbx_seq_one_letter_code
_entity_poly.pdbx_strand_id
1 'polypeptide(L)'
;MGSKKEYGKREHWSRDMVLELCRFFNKYIMKHGRTSSFKWLSLQPEFEKAINHKFLSDKAMKNKYDGMRKEYNLWKSLKNGETGLCRNESTKQLNCSDEWWKKKSGDTI
;
A
#
# COMPACT_ATOMS: atom_id res chain seq x y z
N MET A 1 -24.90 15.26 -16.09
CA MET A 1 -24.71 15.72 -14.70
C MET A 1 -23.85 14.70 -13.96
N GLY A 2 -22.53 14.93 -13.90
CA GLY A 2 -21.63 14.04 -13.16
C GLY A 2 -21.68 14.40 -11.68
N SER A 3 -22.20 13.50 -10.84
CA SER A 3 -22.22 13.67 -9.39
C SER A 3 -20.80 13.92 -8.88
N LYS A 4 -20.56 15.11 -8.34
CA LYS A 4 -19.33 15.41 -7.58
C LYS A 4 -19.28 14.42 -6.42
N LYS A 5 -18.37 13.45 -6.49
CA LYS A 5 -18.06 12.61 -5.33
C LYS A 5 -17.51 13.55 -4.25
N GLU A 6 -18.28 13.77 -3.19
CA GLU A 6 -17.72 14.39 -1.99
C GLU A 6 -16.58 13.50 -1.51
N TYR A 7 -15.36 14.01 -1.60
CA TYR A 7 -14.20 13.35 -1.01
C TYR A 7 -14.33 13.46 0.51
N GLY A 8 -15.00 12.48 1.11
CA GLY A 8 -15.05 12.32 2.56
C GLY A 8 -13.64 12.38 3.14
N LYS A 9 -13.52 12.87 4.39
CA LYS A 9 -12.25 12.94 5.12
C LYS A 9 -11.49 11.61 4.97
N ARG A 10 -10.30 11.67 4.35
CA ARG A 10 -9.40 10.53 4.20
C ARG A 10 -8.53 10.42 5.45
N GLU A 11 -8.25 9.18 5.85
CA GLU A 11 -7.34 8.92 6.96
C GLU A 11 -5.94 9.45 6.64
N HIS A 12 -5.36 10.20 7.56
CA HIS A 12 -3.99 10.67 7.42
C HIS A 12 -3.02 9.63 7.98
N TRP A 13 -2.16 9.10 7.12
CA TRP A 13 -1.15 8.12 7.50
C TRP A 13 0.23 8.76 7.50
N SER A 14 0.77 9.07 8.69
CA SER A 14 2.14 9.54 8.81
C SER A 14 3.14 8.40 8.53
N ARG A 15 4.40 8.76 8.23
CA ARG A 15 5.47 7.76 8.03
C ARG A 15 5.62 6.85 9.24
N ASP A 16 5.57 7.41 10.44
CA ASP A 16 5.74 6.66 11.68
C ASP A 16 4.58 5.70 11.93
N MET A 17 3.33 6.13 11.68
CA MET A 17 2.16 5.24 11.75
C MET A 17 2.28 4.06 10.78
N VAL A 18 2.79 4.30 9.56
CA VAL A 18 3.02 3.25 8.57
C VAL A 18 4.11 2.28 9.03
N LEU A 19 5.19 2.77 9.64
CA LEU A 19 6.24 1.91 10.19
C LEU A 19 5.73 1.04 11.34
N GLU A 20 4.96 1.61 12.26
CA GLU A 20 4.32 0.85 13.34
C GLU A 20 3.32 -0.18 12.82
N LEU A 21 2.55 0.18 11.78
CA LEU A 21 1.66 -0.75 11.10
C LEU A 21 2.43 -1.95 10.51
N CYS A 22 3.57 -1.71 9.86
CA CYS A 22 4.43 -2.77 9.34
C CYS A 22 4.98 -3.68 10.44
N ARG A 23 5.44 -3.10 11.56
CA ARG A 23 5.91 -3.87 12.73
C ARG A 23 4.78 -4.71 13.32
N PHE A 24 3.58 -4.14 13.40
CA PHE A 24 2.38 -4.83 13.90
C PHE A 24 2.02 -6.04 13.04
N PHE A 25 1.99 -5.88 11.70
CA PHE A 25 1.74 -6.99 10.79
C PHE A 25 2.81 -8.08 10.87
N ASN A 26 4.09 -7.72 10.96
CA ASN A 26 5.17 -8.69 11.10
C ASN A 26 5.01 -9.52 12.39
N LYS A 27 4.70 -8.89 13.52
CA LYS A 27 4.42 -9.59 14.79
C LYS A 27 3.24 -10.56 14.65
N TYR A 28 2.15 -10.13 14.00
CA TYR A 28 0.99 -10.98 13.75
C TYR A 28 1.35 -12.21 12.92
N ILE A 29 2.06 -12.01 11.80
CA ILE A 29 2.48 -13.10 10.90
C ILE A 29 3.43 -14.07 11.61
N MET A 30 4.36 -13.57 12.43
CA MET A 30 5.27 -14.43 13.20
C MET A 30 4.52 -15.32 14.20
N LYS A 31 3.44 -14.81 14.81
CA LYS A 31 2.64 -15.54 15.79
C LYS A 31 1.66 -16.55 15.16
N HIS A 32 1.06 -16.19 14.04
CA HIS A 32 -0.06 -16.94 13.46
C HIS A 32 0.32 -17.77 12.22
N GLY A 33 1.43 -17.43 11.56
CA GLY A 33 1.87 -18.05 10.31
C GLY A 33 1.75 -17.12 9.10
N ARG A 34 2.53 -17.42 8.05
CA ARG A 34 2.61 -16.60 6.82
C ARG A 34 1.32 -16.57 5.99
N THR A 35 0.51 -17.61 6.11
CA THR A 35 -0.73 -17.80 5.32
C THR A 35 -1.98 -17.37 6.09
N SER A 36 -1.84 -16.88 7.32
CA SER A 36 -2.97 -16.50 8.16
C SER A 36 -3.72 -15.31 7.58
N SER A 37 -5.04 -15.41 7.60
CA SER A 37 -5.91 -14.29 7.24
C SER A 37 -5.95 -13.26 8.38
N PHE A 38 -5.88 -11.99 8.02
CA PHE A 38 -6.04 -10.90 8.98
C PHE A 38 -7.50 -10.76 9.41
N LYS A 39 -7.76 -10.86 10.72
CA LYS A 39 -9.06 -10.57 11.33
C LYS A 39 -9.20 -9.06 11.57
N TRP A 40 -9.53 -8.30 10.52
CA TRP A 40 -9.51 -6.83 10.55
C TRP A 40 -10.31 -6.19 11.68
N LEU A 41 -11.50 -6.71 11.97
CA LEU A 41 -12.40 -6.19 13.01
C LEU A 41 -11.80 -6.28 14.42
N SER A 42 -10.91 -7.25 14.69
CA SER A 42 -10.21 -7.35 15.97
C SER A 42 -8.86 -6.64 15.94
N LEU A 43 -8.16 -6.69 14.80
CA LEU A 43 -6.81 -6.15 14.66
C LEU A 43 -6.77 -4.63 14.64
N GLN A 44 -7.74 -3.97 14.01
CA GLN A 44 -7.72 -2.51 13.98
C GLN A 44 -7.87 -1.90 15.38
N PRO A 45 -8.83 -2.33 16.24
CA PRO A 45 -8.88 -1.86 17.63
C PRO A 45 -7.61 -2.15 18.44
N GLU A 46 -6.94 -3.29 18.23
CA GLU A 46 -5.67 -3.59 18.88
C GLU A 46 -4.57 -2.62 18.44
N PHE A 47 -4.49 -2.32 17.15
CA PHE A 47 -3.53 -1.38 16.60
C PHE A 47 -3.81 0.06 17.05
N GLU A 48 -5.07 0.51 17.02
CA GLU A 48 -5.51 1.83 17.50
C GLU A 48 -5.07 2.07 18.95
N LYS A 49 -5.22 1.06 19.83
CA LYS A 49 -4.72 1.12 21.21
C LYS A 49 -3.20 1.22 21.27
N ALA A 50 -2.49 0.47 20.43
CA ALA A 50 -1.02 0.45 20.42
C ALA A 50 -0.42 1.80 20.01
N ILE A 51 -1.07 2.54 19.11
CA ILE A 51 -0.59 3.85 18.63
C ILE A 51 -1.33 5.04 19.26
N ASN A 52 -2.25 4.79 20.19
CA ASN A 52 -3.12 5.79 20.81
C ASN A 52 -3.80 6.73 19.78
N HIS A 53 -4.32 6.15 18.69
CA HIS A 53 -4.98 6.87 17.61
C HIS A 53 -6.25 6.14 17.20
N LYS A 54 -7.35 6.88 17.03
CA LYS A 54 -8.62 6.33 16.57
C LYS A 54 -8.83 6.64 15.09
N PHE A 55 -9.03 5.62 14.27
CA PHE A 55 -9.30 5.83 12.85
C PHE A 55 -10.75 6.24 12.59
N LEU A 56 -10.96 6.93 11.46
CA LEU A 56 -12.27 7.41 11.03
C LEU A 56 -13.22 6.29 10.57
N SER A 57 -12.67 5.13 10.18
CA SER A 57 -13.42 3.98 9.70
C SER A 57 -12.81 2.69 10.20
N ASP A 58 -13.65 1.72 10.52
CA ASP A 58 -13.32 0.31 10.80
C ASP A 58 -12.58 -0.42 9.65
N LYS A 59 -12.55 0.18 8.45
CA LYS A 59 -11.86 -0.33 7.26
C LYS A 59 -10.54 0.38 6.99
N ALA A 60 -10.15 1.39 7.79
CA ALA A 60 -8.97 2.22 7.53
C ALA A 60 -7.69 1.37 7.42
N MET A 61 -7.47 0.45 8.35
CA MET A 61 -6.29 -0.42 8.38
C MET A 61 -6.25 -1.39 7.19
N LYS A 62 -7.39 -2.02 6.88
CA LYS A 62 -7.52 -2.91 5.72
C LYS A 62 -7.25 -2.16 4.42
N ASN A 63 -7.86 -1.00 4.23
CA ASN A 63 -7.68 -0.19 3.03
C ASN A 63 -6.22 0.25 2.86
N LYS A 64 -5.55 0.62 3.94
CA LYS A 64 -4.12 0.96 3.92
C LYS A 64 -3.27 -0.25 3.52
N TYR A 65 -3.52 -1.42 4.11
CA TYR A 65 -2.85 -2.66 3.74
C TYR A 65 -3.05 -3.03 2.27
N ASP A 66 -4.29 -3.00 1.79
CA ASP A 66 -4.62 -3.32 0.39
C ASP A 66 -3.92 -2.34 -0.57
N GLY A 67 -3.86 -1.05 -0.22
CA GLY A 67 -3.11 -0.03 -0.97
C GLY A 67 -1.61 -0.34 -1.04
N MET A 68 -0.97 -0.55 0.11
CA MET A 68 0.46 -0.90 0.17
C MET A 68 0.78 -2.18 -0.60
N ARG A 69 -0.12 -3.18 -0.56
CA ARG A 69 0.04 -4.43 -1.29
C ARG A 69 -0.06 -4.24 -2.79
N LYS A 70 -0.95 -3.36 -3.26
CA LYS A 70 -1.05 -2.98 -4.68
C LYS A 70 0.23 -2.30 -5.15
N GLU A 71 0.72 -1.31 -4.41
CA GLU A 71 1.97 -0.61 -4.71
C GLU A 71 3.17 -1.58 -4.74
N TYR A 72 3.27 -2.47 -3.76
CA TYR A 72 4.32 -3.49 -3.71
C TYR A 72 4.25 -4.48 -4.88
N ASN A 73 3.05 -4.93 -5.25
CA ASN A 73 2.87 -5.81 -6.40
C ASN A 73 3.18 -5.11 -7.72
N LEU A 74 2.82 -3.82 -7.86
CA LEU A 74 3.24 -3.00 -9.00
C LEU A 74 4.76 -2.94 -9.06
N TRP A 75 5.42 -2.57 -7.96
CA TRP A 75 6.89 -2.53 -7.88
C TRP A 75 7.54 -3.87 -8.25
N LYS A 76 7.02 -4.99 -7.74
CA LYS A 76 7.51 -6.33 -8.11
C LYS A 76 7.30 -6.62 -9.61
N SER A 77 6.15 -6.24 -10.16
CA SER A 77 5.87 -6.38 -11.59
C SER A 77 6.86 -5.58 -12.43
N LEU A 78 7.13 -4.33 -12.04
CA LEU A 78 8.15 -3.50 -12.71
C LEU A 78 9.55 -4.12 -12.60
N LYS A 79 9.88 -4.72 -11.46
CA LYS A 79 11.16 -5.42 -11.27
C LYS A 79 11.30 -6.73 -12.04
N ASN A 80 10.21 -7.47 -12.25
CA ASN A 80 10.25 -8.86 -12.74
C ASN A 80 9.72 -9.05 -14.18
N GLY A 81 8.79 -8.22 -14.64
CA GLY A 81 8.18 -8.32 -15.98
C GLY A 81 8.82 -7.40 -17.03
N GLU A 82 9.69 -6.49 -16.59
CA GLU A 82 10.48 -5.52 -17.38
C GLU A 82 11.68 -6.03 -18.16
N THR A 83 11.94 -7.34 -18.21
CA THR A 83 13.25 -7.88 -18.58
C THR A 83 13.63 -7.76 -20.07
N GLY A 84 12.98 -6.86 -20.81
CA GLY A 84 13.33 -6.54 -22.20
C GLY A 84 13.11 -5.09 -22.59
N LEU A 85 12.58 -4.23 -21.71
CA LEU A 85 12.35 -2.83 -22.02
C LEU A 85 12.86 -1.99 -20.84
N CYS A 86 13.88 -1.19 -21.12
CA CYS A 86 14.27 -0.02 -20.32
C CYS A 86 15.01 -0.21 -18.99
N ARG A 87 15.51 -1.41 -18.65
CA ARG A 87 16.41 -1.58 -17.50
C ARG A 87 17.85 -1.22 -17.90
N ASN A 88 18.39 -0.14 -17.33
CA ASN A 88 19.82 0.15 -17.50
C ASN A 88 20.62 -0.82 -16.61
N GLU A 89 21.36 -1.76 -17.21
CA GLU A 89 22.12 -2.79 -16.51
C GLU A 89 23.22 -2.21 -15.60
N SER A 90 23.80 -1.07 -15.99
CA SER A 90 24.87 -0.41 -15.23
C SER A 90 24.35 0.29 -13.97
N THR A 91 23.18 0.94 -14.03
CA THR A 91 22.63 1.71 -12.90
C THR A 91 21.55 0.97 -12.12
N LYS A 92 21.07 -0.18 -12.63
CA LYS A 92 19.91 -0.93 -12.13
C LYS A 92 18.63 -0.09 -12.03
N GLN A 93 18.57 1.06 -12.70
CA GLN A 93 17.41 1.94 -12.75
C GLN A 93 16.48 1.54 -13.91
N LEU A 94 15.19 1.82 -13.73
CA LEU A 94 14.20 1.75 -14.79
C LEU A 94 14.29 3.06 -15.59
N ASN A 95 15.00 3.03 -16.72
CA ASN A 95 15.12 4.15 -17.64
C ASN A 95 14.04 4.03 -18.74
N CYS A 96 12.77 4.07 -18.32
CA CYS A 96 11.62 3.99 -19.22
C CYS A 96 11.18 5.39 -19.68
N SER A 97 10.61 5.50 -20.88
CA SER A 97 10.06 6.77 -21.38
C SER A 97 8.85 7.23 -20.57
N ASP A 98 8.59 8.55 -20.58
CA ASP A 98 7.43 9.14 -19.89
C ASP A 98 6.10 8.52 -20.36
N GLU A 99 5.99 8.18 -21.65
CA GLU A 99 4.82 7.48 -22.20
C GLU A 99 4.60 6.10 -21.57
N TRP A 100 5.68 5.38 -21.28
CA TRP A 100 5.60 4.11 -20.57
C TRP A 100 5.16 4.32 -19.11
N TRP A 101 5.65 5.36 -18.43
CA TRP A 101 5.24 5.70 -17.07
C TRP A 101 3.76 6.09 -16.99
N LYS A 102 3.25 6.91 -17.93
CA LYS A 102 1.84 7.30 -18.02
C LYS A 102 0.91 6.08 -18.12
N LYS A 103 1.27 5.10 -18.94
CA LYS A 103 0.52 3.84 -19.09
C LYS A 103 0.48 3.02 -17.79
N LYS A 104 1.48 3.16 -16.92
CA LYS A 104 1.60 2.38 -15.67
C LYS A 104 1.04 3.10 -14.45
N SER A 105 1.14 4.44 -14.36
CA SER A 105 0.57 5.23 -13.26
C SER A 105 -0.95 5.44 -13.39
N GLY A 106 -1.49 5.34 -14.61
CA GLY A 106 -2.92 5.47 -14.87
C GLY A 106 -3.41 6.93 -14.93
N ASP A 107 -2.49 7.89 -15.07
CA ASP A 107 -2.85 9.29 -15.25
C ASP A 107 -3.25 9.56 -16.71
N THR A 108 -4.55 9.60 -16.96
CA THR A 108 -5.10 10.45 -18.02
C THR A 108 -5.27 11.84 -17.40
N ILE A 109 -4.56 12.84 -17.93
CA ILE A 109 -4.64 14.25 -17.54
C ILE A 109 -6.10 14.74 -17.58
#